data_AF-A0A3L7YW27-F1
#
_entry.id   AF-A0A3L7YW27-F1
#
_cell.length_a   1.000
_cell.length_b   1.000
_cell.length_c   1.000
_cell.angle_alpha   90.00
_cell.angle_beta   90.00
_cell.angle_gamma   90.00
#
_symmetry.space_group_name_H-M   'P 1'
#
loop_
_entity.id
_entity.type
_entity.pdbx_description
1 polymer ?
#
loop_
_entity_poly.entity_id
_entity_poly.type
_entity_poly.pdbx_seq_one_letter_code
_entity_poly.pdbx_strand_id
1 'polypeptide(L)'
;MGIPSRAKPCRSILPGMPEPASPLDRQDPVGPPLTFDRTEGRIQHRFLRAHGTAAHVALTSGVAPRIIIAFPAGNRGVLLQGRIHNADVALDFDGPLTPLDEETHGIQGVAVTIITDAPELRFAPAVLGNIRTIRDVGYGARLIPRLRRYSIAVTGPASDRALSIERPGLDGRHPYAIQVEPRDGTTVTVDPDGGFTLHPPPTGQVCADIVATCDDPHLTPIPVDRLLRPSARARLTGTDAHRDLNALAFLAYREKLLAGSWQYLTYFGRDTLLALRLLAPAIGADLFEAGLGAVIDRMAPTGDVAHEESLGEYALMERDRARKHARQTGTAIPQHVSARGRGRSRTSPLLDYKMVDDDFLLAPVLAHYLLDTPDDEATVCVHG
;
A
#
# COMPACT_ATOMS: atom_id res chain seq x y z
N MET A 1 3.65 22.45 38.01
CA MET A 1 4.12 21.91 36.72
C MET A 1 3.74 20.44 36.66
N GLY A 2 2.57 20.14 36.08
CA GLY A 2 2.12 18.77 35.90
C GLY A 2 2.68 18.22 34.60
N ILE A 3 3.43 17.13 34.68
CA ILE A 3 3.77 16.29 33.53
C ILE A 3 2.59 15.32 33.37
N PRO A 4 1.80 15.35 32.29
CA PRO A 4 0.90 14.25 32.01
C PRO A 4 1.74 13.13 31.37
N SER A 5 2.18 12.22 32.23
CA SER A 5 2.50 10.84 31.86
C SER A 5 1.19 10.07 31.77
N ARG A 6 0.98 9.39 30.63
CA ARG A 6 0.45 8.02 30.50
C ARG A 6 0.18 7.76 29.02
N ALA A 7 1.18 7.22 28.32
CA ALA A 7 0.87 6.38 27.16
C ALA A 7 -0.02 5.24 27.69
N LYS A 8 -1.25 5.15 27.19
CA LYS A 8 -2.14 4.03 27.50
C LYS A 8 -1.41 2.74 27.10
N PRO A 9 -1.45 1.67 27.91
CA PRO A 9 -0.93 0.38 27.47
C PRO A 9 -1.68 -0.02 26.19
N CYS A 10 -0.91 -0.36 25.16
CA CYS A 10 -1.38 -0.89 23.89
C CYS A 10 -2.22 -2.14 24.22
N ARG A 11 -3.55 -2.03 24.03
CA ARG A 11 -4.45 -3.19 24.04
C ARG A 11 -3.99 -4.08 22.88
N SER A 12 -3.94 -5.40 23.07
CA SER A 12 -3.88 -6.32 21.93
C SER A 12 -4.92 -5.86 20.91
N ILE A 13 -4.53 -5.74 19.64
CA ILE A 13 -5.41 -5.28 18.56
C ILE A 13 -6.41 -6.40 18.18
N LEU A 14 -6.22 -7.61 18.73
CA LEU A 14 -6.94 -8.83 18.35
C LEU A 14 -7.56 -9.63 19.52
N PRO A 15 -7.97 -9.07 20.69
CA PRO A 15 -8.46 -9.92 21.77
C PRO A 15 -9.84 -10.47 21.42
N GLY A 16 -9.88 -11.76 21.07
CA GLY A 16 -11.11 -12.50 20.79
C GLY A 16 -11.63 -12.31 19.37
N MET A 17 -10.76 -12.25 18.37
CA MET A 17 -11.22 -12.42 16.98
C MET A 17 -11.98 -13.74 16.87
N PRO A 18 -13.24 -13.73 16.39
CA PRO A 18 -13.93 -14.97 16.07
C PRO A 18 -13.10 -15.73 15.05
N GLU A 19 -13.12 -17.07 15.13
CA GLU A 19 -12.58 -17.96 14.10
C GLU A 19 -13.02 -17.42 12.72
N PRO A 20 -12.12 -17.30 11.71
CA PRO A 20 -12.41 -16.58 10.49
C PRO A 20 -13.62 -17.19 9.78
N ALA A 21 -14.80 -16.63 10.04
CA ALA A 21 -15.97 -16.87 9.24
C ALA A 21 -15.63 -16.38 7.83
N SER A 22 -15.76 -17.24 6.82
CA SER A 22 -15.42 -16.97 5.42
C SER A 22 -15.70 -15.50 5.05
N PRO A 23 -14.69 -14.60 5.06
CA PRO A 23 -14.92 -13.15 5.07
C PRO A 23 -15.48 -12.61 3.75
N LEU A 24 -15.65 -13.48 2.76
CA LEU A 24 -16.05 -13.15 1.40
C LEU A 24 -17.58 -13.12 1.20
N ASP A 25 -18.36 -13.59 2.19
CA ASP A 25 -19.82 -13.74 2.04
C ASP A 25 -20.62 -12.49 2.45
N ARG A 26 -19.99 -11.44 2.97
CA ARG A 26 -20.67 -10.17 3.26
C ARG A 26 -20.75 -9.28 2.02
N GLN A 27 -21.91 -8.66 1.82
CA GLN A 27 -22.10 -7.62 0.81
C GLN A 27 -21.24 -6.40 1.17
N ASP A 28 -20.16 -6.22 0.41
CA ASP A 28 -19.31 -5.04 0.49
C ASP A 28 -19.98 -3.89 -0.32
N PRO A 29 -20.16 -2.69 0.27
CA PRO A 29 -20.73 -1.54 -0.44
C PRO A 29 -19.93 -1.13 -1.69
N VAL A 30 -18.71 -1.65 -1.84
CA VAL A 30 -17.77 -1.34 -2.92
C VAL A 30 -17.79 -2.39 -4.05
N GLY A 31 -18.54 -3.49 -3.90
CA GLY A 31 -18.66 -4.58 -4.89
C GLY A 31 -18.06 -5.91 -4.41
N PRO A 32 -18.11 -6.99 -5.21
CA PRO A 32 -17.62 -8.29 -4.78
C PRO A 32 -16.13 -8.24 -4.41
N PRO A 33 -15.68 -9.03 -3.41
CA PRO A 33 -14.27 -9.14 -3.07
C PRO A 33 -13.40 -9.46 -4.29
N LEU A 34 -12.26 -8.76 -4.42
CA LEU A 34 -11.24 -9.07 -5.40
C LEU A 34 -10.06 -9.75 -4.70
N THR A 35 -9.81 -11.01 -5.04
CA THR A 35 -8.63 -11.75 -4.57
C THR A 35 -7.95 -12.45 -5.74
N PHE A 36 -6.62 -12.39 -5.76
CA PHE A 36 -5.81 -13.16 -6.71
C PHE A 36 -4.36 -13.23 -6.23
N ASP A 37 -3.62 -14.18 -6.79
CA ASP A 37 -2.21 -14.42 -6.50
C ASP A 37 -1.35 -14.41 -7.76
N ARG A 38 -0.04 -14.24 -7.54
CA ARG A 38 0.98 -14.33 -8.56
C ARG A 38 2.31 -14.75 -7.95
N THR A 39 3.05 -15.61 -8.62
CA THR A 39 4.41 -15.99 -8.21
C THR A 39 5.43 -15.55 -9.24
N GLU A 40 6.46 -14.86 -8.81
CA GLU A 40 7.56 -14.37 -9.65
C GLU A 40 8.90 -14.79 -9.04
N GLY A 41 9.51 -15.83 -9.63
CA GLY A 41 10.73 -16.41 -9.08
C GLY A 41 10.52 -16.89 -7.64
N ARG A 42 11.17 -16.23 -6.68
CA ARG A 42 11.09 -16.56 -5.24
C ARG A 42 10.08 -15.70 -4.47
N ILE A 43 9.27 -14.92 -5.18
CA ILE A 43 8.34 -13.97 -4.59
C ILE A 43 6.92 -14.46 -4.83
N GLN A 44 6.17 -14.66 -3.76
CA GLN A 44 4.74 -14.91 -3.80
C GLN A 44 4.00 -13.60 -3.50
N HIS A 45 3.03 -13.27 -4.33
CA HIS A 45 2.19 -12.08 -4.21
C HIS A 45 0.75 -12.50 -4.00
N ARG A 46 0.07 -11.85 -3.05
CA ARG A 46 -1.37 -11.95 -2.88
C ARG A 46 -1.99 -10.58 -2.77
N PHE A 47 -3.12 -10.44 -3.45
CA PHE A 47 -3.87 -9.22 -3.54
C PHE A 47 -5.25 -9.44 -2.95
N LEU A 48 -5.74 -8.46 -2.22
CA LEU A 48 -7.04 -8.45 -1.58
C LEU A 48 -7.66 -7.07 -1.77
N ARG A 49 -8.94 -7.05 -2.09
CA ARG A 49 -9.79 -5.88 -1.90
C ARG A 49 -11.17 -6.32 -1.45
N ALA A 50 -11.53 -5.95 -0.22
CA ALA A 50 -12.81 -6.26 0.41
C ALA A 50 -13.03 -5.39 1.65
N HIS A 51 -14.29 -5.03 1.92
CA HIS A 51 -14.76 -4.29 3.09
C HIS A 51 -13.99 -2.99 3.32
N GLY A 52 -13.80 -2.22 2.24
CA GLY A 52 -13.03 -0.97 2.27
C GLY A 52 -11.51 -1.12 2.35
N THR A 53 -11.00 -2.34 2.59
CA THR A 53 -9.55 -2.62 2.62
C THR A 53 -9.07 -3.06 1.25
N ALA A 54 -8.00 -2.44 0.74
CA ALA A 54 -7.20 -2.97 -0.36
C ALA A 54 -5.77 -3.21 0.12
N ALA A 55 -5.21 -4.40 -0.13
CA ALA A 55 -3.88 -4.77 0.28
C ALA A 55 -3.17 -5.64 -0.75
N HIS A 56 -1.85 -5.43 -0.85
CA HIS A 56 -0.90 -6.31 -1.53
C HIS A 56 0.09 -6.83 -0.51
N VAL A 57 0.16 -8.15 -0.34
CA VAL A 57 1.17 -8.83 0.48
C VAL A 57 2.16 -9.57 -0.42
N ALA A 58 3.45 -9.38 -0.19
CA ALA A 58 4.52 -10.07 -0.89
C ALA A 58 5.44 -10.80 0.09
N LEU A 59 5.59 -12.12 -0.09
CA LEU A 59 6.55 -12.96 0.63
C LEU A 59 7.70 -13.30 -0.31
N THR A 60 8.93 -12.99 0.09
CA THR A 60 10.14 -13.33 -0.66
C THR A 60 10.93 -14.39 0.12
N SER A 61 11.14 -15.55 -0.49
CA SER A 61 12.01 -16.61 0.03
C SER A 61 13.48 -16.36 -0.31
N GLY A 62 14.40 -16.96 0.45
CA GLY A 62 15.85 -16.92 0.22
C GLY A 62 16.66 -16.76 1.51
N VAL A 63 17.96 -16.52 1.40
CA VAL A 63 18.85 -16.30 2.56
C VAL A 63 18.50 -15.06 3.39
N ALA A 64 17.76 -14.10 2.85
CA ALA A 64 17.29 -12.92 3.56
C ALA A 64 15.79 -12.74 3.26
N PRO A 65 14.92 -13.58 3.87
CA PRO A 65 13.50 -13.62 3.53
C PRO A 65 12.85 -12.27 3.84
N ARG A 66 11.79 -11.91 3.11
CA ARG A 66 11.20 -10.57 3.23
C ARG A 66 9.68 -10.62 3.14
N ILE A 67 9.02 -9.83 3.98
CA ILE A 67 7.57 -9.64 3.98
C ILE A 67 7.29 -8.16 3.72
N ILE A 68 6.47 -7.89 2.72
CA ILE A 68 5.93 -6.55 2.45
C ILE A 68 4.41 -6.64 2.54
N ILE A 69 3.81 -5.75 3.32
CA ILE A 69 2.35 -5.55 3.37
C ILE A 69 2.09 -4.12 2.95
N ALA A 70 1.34 -3.92 1.87
CA ALA A 70 1.19 -2.63 1.23
C ALA A 70 -0.28 -2.29 1.00
N PHE A 71 -0.65 -1.05 1.29
CA PHE A 71 -1.99 -0.50 1.14
C PHE A 71 -1.96 0.62 0.09
N PRO A 72 -2.78 0.55 -0.97
CA PRO A 72 -3.00 1.67 -1.89
C PRO A 72 -3.42 2.96 -1.17
N ALA A 73 -4.29 2.84 -0.17
CA ALA A 73 -4.71 3.95 0.67
C ALA A 73 -3.49 4.54 1.40
N GLY A 74 -3.29 5.85 1.27
CA GLY A 74 -2.13 6.58 1.81
C GLY A 74 -0.76 6.16 1.26
N ASN A 75 -0.68 5.23 0.30
CA ASN A 75 0.57 4.64 -0.19
C ASN A 75 1.41 4.11 0.99
N ARG A 76 0.78 3.34 1.88
CA ARG A 76 1.33 2.90 3.17
C ARG A 76 1.75 1.44 3.18
N GLY A 77 2.63 1.08 4.10
CA GLY A 77 2.93 -0.31 4.32
C GLY A 77 3.89 -0.62 5.46
N VAL A 78 4.27 -1.89 5.45
CA VAL A 78 5.18 -2.56 6.36
C VAL A 78 6.22 -3.31 5.55
N LEU A 79 7.47 -3.27 6.01
CA LEU A 79 8.53 -4.16 5.57
C LEU A 79 9.11 -4.87 6.80
N LEU A 80 9.05 -6.20 6.77
CA LEU A 80 9.81 -7.08 7.64
C LEU A 80 10.96 -7.67 6.83
N GLN A 81 12.16 -7.15 7.05
CA GLN A 81 13.37 -7.59 6.38
C GLN A 81 14.03 -8.67 7.23
N GLY A 82 14.11 -9.90 6.71
CA GLY A 82 14.83 -10.99 7.34
C GLY A 82 16.32 -10.69 7.42
N ARG A 83 16.93 -11.11 8.52
CA ARG A 83 18.40 -11.14 8.64
C ARG A 83 18.93 -12.27 7.74
N ILE A 84 20.23 -12.23 7.46
CA ILE A 84 20.86 -13.25 6.63
C ILE A 84 20.91 -14.58 7.40
N HIS A 85 20.36 -15.62 6.78
CA HIS A 85 20.44 -17.01 7.20
C HIS A 85 21.59 -17.72 6.47
N ASN A 86 22.13 -18.77 7.09
CA ASN A 86 23.18 -19.60 6.49
C ASN A 86 22.67 -20.52 5.36
N ALA A 87 21.35 -20.63 5.22
CA ALA A 87 20.68 -21.42 4.19
C ALA A 87 19.46 -20.64 3.68
N ASP A 88 18.96 -21.05 2.51
CA ASP A 88 17.73 -20.50 1.96
C ASP A 88 16.54 -20.81 2.87
N VAL A 89 15.79 -19.77 3.22
CA VAL A 89 14.52 -19.90 3.94
C VAL A 89 13.38 -19.90 2.92
N ALA A 90 12.58 -20.98 2.92
CA ALA A 90 11.29 -21.01 2.25
C ALA A 90 10.27 -20.30 3.14
N LEU A 91 9.55 -19.34 2.57
CA LEU A 91 8.53 -18.55 3.25
C LEU A 91 7.26 -18.61 2.42
N ASP A 92 6.21 -19.16 3.02
CA ASP A 92 4.94 -19.44 2.36
C ASP A 92 3.77 -18.83 3.11
N PHE A 93 2.68 -18.62 2.38
CA PHE A 93 1.39 -18.23 2.95
C PHE A 93 0.63 -19.48 3.40
N ASP A 94 -0.02 -19.41 4.56
CA ASP A 94 -0.97 -20.44 5.01
C ASP A 94 -2.40 -19.89 4.99
N GLY A 95 -3.24 -20.38 4.09
CA GLY A 95 -4.61 -19.84 3.91
C GLY A 95 -4.66 -18.40 3.34
N PRO A 96 -5.84 -17.88 2.95
CA PRO A 96 -5.99 -16.61 2.22
C PRO A 96 -5.65 -15.36 3.06
N LEU A 97 -5.58 -14.20 2.39
CA LEU A 97 -5.56 -12.91 3.11
C LEU A 97 -6.93 -12.61 3.71
N THR A 98 -6.96 -12.12 4.94
CA THR A 98 -8.21 -11.78 5.64
C THR A 98 -8.36 -10.26 5.77
N PRO A 99 -9.40 -9.65 5.18
CA PRO A 99 -9.69 -8.24 5.37
C PRO A 99 -10.13 -7.99 6.81
N LEU A 100 -9.63 -6.90 7.39
CA LEU A 100 -10.09 -6.37 8.67
C LEU A 100 -10.80 -5.05 8.41
N ASP A 101 -12.00 -4.91 8.96
CA ASP A 101 -12.87 -3.73 8.87
C ASP A 101 -13.15 -3.14 10.26
N GLU A 102 -13.35 -1.82 10.32
CA GLU A 102 -13.59 -1.12 11.59
C GLU A 102 -14.85 -1.59 12.32
N GLU A 103 -15.91 -1.96 11.59
CA GLU A 103 -17.21 -2.34 12.17
C GLU A 103 -17.12 -3.63 12.98
N THR A 104 -16.43 -4.64 12.44
CA THR A 104 -16.32 -5.99 13.01
C THR A 104 -15.11 -6.10 13.92
N HIS A 105 -13.98 -5.55 13.50
CA HIS A 105 -12.69 -5.79 14.14
C HIS A 105 -12.23 -4.59 14.98
N GLY A 106 -12.91 -3.45 14.89
CA GLY A 106 -12.49 -2.20 15.54
C GLY A 106 -11.22 -1.59 14.93
N ILE A 107 -10.70 -2.21 13.86
CA ILE A 107 -9.52 -1.79 13.13
C ILE A 107 -9.66 -2.15 11.66
N GLN A 108 -9.15 -1.27 10.81
CA GLN A 108 -8.97 -1.56 9.41
C GLN A 108 -7.56 -2.06 9.11
N GLY A 109 -7.45 -3.10 8.29
CA GLY A 109 -6.17 -3.69 7.93
C GLY A 109 -6.29 -5.00 7.17
N VAL A 110 -5.19 -5.73 7.13
CA VAL A 110 -5.15 -7.10 6.58
C VAL A 110 -4.43 -8.02 7.54
N ALA A 111 -4.96 -9.22 7.71
CA ALA A 111 -4.29 -10.33 8.37
C ALA A 111 -3.75 -11.32 7.34
N VAL A 112 -2.57 -11.87 7.63
CA VAL A 112 -1.90 -12.90 6.82
C VAL A 112 -1.25 -13.92 7.74
N THR A 113 -1.46 -15.20 7.49
CA THR A 113 -0.73 -16.27 8.16
C THR A 113 0.45 -16.70 7.30
N ILE A 114 1.62 -16.81 7.93
CA ILE A 114 2.86 -17.25 7.30
C ILE A 114 3.37 -18.53 7.94
N ILE A 115 4.03 -19.35 7.13
CA ILE A 115 4.71 -20.56 7.59
C ILE A 115 6.13 -20.67 7.04
N THR A 116 7.01 -21.30 7.82
CA THR A 116 8.36 -21.68 7.36
C THR A 116 8.95 -22.81 8.20
N ASP A 117 9.60 -23.77 7.53
CA ASP A 117 10.39 -24.84 8.15
C ASP A 117 11.79 -24.37 8.63
N ALA A 118 12.07 -23.07 8.57
CA ALA A 118 13.34 -22.54 9.06
C ALA A 118 13.50 -22.81 10.57
N PRO A 119 14.74 -23.09 11.03
CA PRO A 119 14.99 -23.36 12.47
C PRO A 119 14.68 -22.14 13.35
N GLU A 120 14.63 -20.96 12.76
CA GLU A 120 14.04 -19.75 13.30
C GLU A 120 13.83 -18.76 12.13
N LEU A 121 13.01 -17.73 12.31
CA LEU A 121 12.85 -16.64 11.35
C LEU A 121 13.22 -15.32 12.02
N ARG A 122 14.38 -14.75 11.65
CA ARG A 122 14.93 -13.54 12.28
C ARG A 122 14.66 -12.32 11.43
N PHE A 123 14.06 -11.29 12.00
CA PHE A 123 13.83 -10.01 11.34
C PHE A 123 14.71 -8.91 11.93
N ALA A 124 15.22 -8.05 11.06
CA ALA A 124 15.73 -6.75 11.45
C ALA A 124 14.59 -5.85 11.96
N PRO A 125 14.89 -4.71 12.62
CA PRO A 125 13.90 -3.69 12.94
C PRO A 125 12.89 -3.43 11.83
N ALA A 126 11.60 -3.59 12.13
CA ALA A 126 10.53 -3.40 11.16
C ALA A 126 10.55 -1.97 10.59
N VAL A 127 10.25 -1.84 9.29
CA VAL A 127 10.08 -0.55 8.63
C VAL A 127 8.60 -0.33 8.38
N LEU A 128 8.03 0.55 9.19
CA LEU A 128 6.67 1.02 9.07
C LEU A 128 6.70 2.41 8.40
N GLY A 129 5.92 2.63 7.35
CA GLY A 129 5.91 3.94 6.69
C GLY A 129 5.30 3.93 5.29
N ASN A 130 5.48 5.04 4.59
CA ASN A 130 5.10 5.13 3.19
C ASN A 130 5.92 4.13 2.34
N ILE A 131 5.25 3.53 1.38
CA ILE A 131 5.78 2.49 0.49
C ILE A 131 6.99 2.95 -0.31
N ARG A 132 7.07 4.22 -0.70
CA ARG A 132 8.27 4.74 -1.37
C ARG A 132 9.49 4.69 -0.45
N THR A 133 9.31 4.94 0.85
CA THR A 133 10.38 4.76 1.84
C THR A 133 10.78 3.28 1.95
N ILE A 134 9.81 2.38 1.99
CA ILE A 134 10.05 0.92 2.06
C ILE A 134 10.85 0.46 0.83
N ARG A 135 10.45 0.88 -0.37
CA ARG A 135 11.16 0.59 -1.61
C ARG A 135 12.59 1.13 -1.58
N ASP A 136 12.77 2.39 -1.20
CA ASP A 136 14.10 3.02 -1.14
C ASP A 136 15.02 2.26 -0.16
N VAL A 137 14.50 1.85 1.01
CA VAL A 137 15.23 1.00 1.97
C VAL A 137 15.55 -0.38 1.39
N GLY A 138 14.62 -0.98 0.64
CA GLY A 138 14.85 -2.23 -0.08
C GLY A 138 15.98 -2.13 -1.12
N TYR A 139 16.25 -0.94 -1.65
CA TYR A 139 17.40 -0.64 -2.52
C TYR A 139 18.64 -0.16 -1.77
N GLY A 140 18.67 -0.26 -0.43
CA GLY A 140 19.82 0.06 0.40
C GLY A 140 19.85 1.49 0.95
N ALA A 141 18.79 2.28 0.79
CA ALA A 141 18.71 3.59 1.43
C ALA A 141 18.66 3.46 2.96
N ARG A 142 19.30 4.40 3.67
CA ARG A 142 19.24 4.43 5.13
C ARG A 142 17.90 5.00 5.61
N LEU A 143 17.23 4.27 6.49
CA LEU A 143 16.02 4.76 7.16
C LEU A 143 16.34 5.97 8.04
N ILE A 144 15.53 7.04 7.92
CA ILE A 144 15.71 8.25 8.72
C ILE A 144 15.43 7.97 10.21
N PRO A 145 16.16 8.60 11.16
CA PRO A 145 16.00 8.31 12.60
C PRO A 145 14.58 8.49 13.14
N ARG A 146 13.77 9.38 12.56
CA ARG A 146 12.38 9.61 13.00
C ARG A 146 11.48 8.41 12.76
N LEU A 147 11.74 7.62 11.71
CA LEU A 147 10.96 6.42 11.39
C LEU A 147 11.35 5.20 12.24
N ARG A 148 12.40 5.32 13.06
CA ARG A 148 12.80 4.31 14.07
C ARG A 148 12.18 4.56 15.45
N ARG A 149 11.35 5.59 15.60
CA ARG A 149 10.70 5.94 16.88
C ARG A 149 9.38 5.19 17.04
N TYR A 150 9.45 3.87 17.12
CA TYR A 150 8.31 3.01 17.40
C TYR A 150 8.33 2.52 18.85
N SER A 151 7.16 2.12 19.36
CA SER A 151 7.01 1.34 20.58
C SER A 151 6.88 -0.13 20.22
N ILE A 152 7.64 -0.97 20.92
CA ILE A 152 7.48 -2.43 20.87
C ILE A 152 6.85 -2.88 22.19
N ALA A 153 5.76 -3.64 22.11
CA ALA A 153 5.13 -4.28 23.24
C ALA A 153 5.03 -5.79 22.98
N VAL A 154 5.32 -6.59 24.01
CA VAL A 154 5.06 -8.02 24.01
C VAL A 154 3.99 -8.28 25.05
N THR A 155 2.85 -8.82 24.61
CA THR A 155 1.67 -9.04 25.45
C THR A 155 1.28 -10.51 25.44
N GLY A 156 0.54 -10.96 26.45
CA GLY A 156 0.15 -12.36 26.61
C GLY A 156 1.10 -13.19 27.49
N PRO A 157 0.67 -14.39 27.90
CA PRO A 157 1.49 -15.32 28.67
C PRO A 157 2.67 -15.84 27.83
N ALA A 158 3.69 -16.41 28.47
CA ALA A 158 4.92 -16.86 27.77
C ALA A 158 4.67 -17.83 26.59
N SER A 159 3.59 -18.61 26.66
CA SER A 159 3.17 -19.57 25.64
C SER A 159 2.35 -18.98 24.49
N ASP A 160 1.92 -17.72 24.57
CA ASP A 160 1.04 -17.05 23.61
C ASP A 160 1.37 -15.56 23.52
N ARG A 161 2.67 -15.28 23.33
CA ARG A 161 3.18 -13.90 23.29
C ARG A 161 2.90 -13.28 21.93
N ALA A 162 2.04 -12.27 21.89
CA ALA A 162 1.87 -11.41 20.73
C ALA A 162 2.84 -10.23 20.80
N LEU A 163 3.50 -9.95 19.68
CA LEU A 163 4.36 -8.78 19.47
C LEU A 163 3.54 -7.68 18.78
N SER A 164 3.47 -6.50 19.37
CA SER A 164 2.92 -5.29 18.73
C SER A 164 4.02 -4.26 18.51
N ILE A 165 4.09 -3.71 17.30
CA ILE A 165 4.99 -2.62 16.93
C ILE A 165 4.15 -1.46 16.41
N GLU A 166 4.20 -0.32 17.10
CA GLU A 166 3.43 0.86 16.74
C GLU A 166 4.34 2.08 16.54
N ARG A 167 4.00 2.93 15.59
CA ARG A 167 4.69 4.20 15.36
C ARG A 167 3.68 5.30 15.07
N PRO A 168 3.79 6.47 15.71
CA PRO A 168 3.05 7.65 15.28
C PRO A 168 3.44 8.04 13.86
N GLY A 169 2.45 8.36 13.02
CA GLY A 169 2.69 8.99 11.73
C GLY A 169 3.37 10.36 11.89
N LEU A 170 4.23 10.73 10.93
CA LEU A 170 4.86 12.05 10.88
C LEU A 170 3.83 13.18 10.66
N ASP A 171 2.62 12.83 10.24
CA ASP A 171 1.47 13.72 10.17
C ASP A 171 0.78 13.96 11.52
N GLY A 172 1.07 13.12 12.53
CA GLY A 172 0.45 13.14 13.85
C GLY A 172 -1.02 12.71 13.88
N ARG A 173 -1.54 12.15 12.78
CA ARG A 173 -2.95 11.73 12.66
C ARG A 173 -3.07 10.23 12.60
N HIS A 174 -2.25 9.62 11.76
CA HIS A 174 -2.46 8.26 11.33
C HIS A 174 -1.28 7.38 11.75
N PRO A 175 -1.44 6.57 12.81
CA PRO A 175 -0.38 5.68 13.26
C PRO A 175 -0.18 4.51 12.30
N TYR A 176 0.97 3.87 12.42
CA TYR A 176 1.26 2.60 11.76
C TYR A 176 1.38 1.55 12.85
N ALA A 177 0.71 0.42 12.68
CA ALA A 177 0.80 -0.69 13.61
C ALA A 177 0.97 -2.01 12.86
N ILE A 178 1.75 -2.90 13.47
CA ILE A 178 1.77 -4.33 13.15
C ILE A 178 1.56 -5.11 14.42
N GLN A 179 0.88 -6.25 14.29
CA GLN A 179 0.85 -7.29 15.29
C GLN A 179 1.37 -8.59 14.68
N VAL A 180 2.19 -9.31 15.43
CA VAL A 180 2.68 -10.65 15.08
C VAL A 180 2.25 -11.58 16.20
N GLU A 181 1.38 -12.53 15.87
CA GLU A 181 0.86 -13.55 16.78
C GLU A 181 1.42 -14.92 16.39
N PRO A 182 2.37 -15.46 17.15
CA PRO A 182 2.82 -16.83 16.98
C PRO A 182 1.65 -17.82 17.12
N ARG A 183 1.62 -18.84 16.26
CA ARG A 183 0.65 -19.94 16.26
C ARG A 183 1.36 -21.28 16.42
N ASP A 184 0.60 -22.32 16.74
CA ASP A 184 1.07 -23.71 16.75
C ASP A 184 2.34 -23.96 17.58
N GLY A 185 2.44 -23.27 18.72
CA GLY A 185 3.60 -23.39 19.62
C GLY A 185 4.84 -22.61 19.17
N THR A 186 4.75 -21.83 18.10
CA THR A 186 5.75 -20.81 17.75
C THR A 186 5.86 -19.80 18.89
N THR A 187 7.06 -19.27 19.12
CA THR A 187 7.27 -18.20 20.12
C THR A 187 8.03 -17.03 19.52
N VAL A 188 7.90 -15.85 20.15
CA VAL A 188 8.58 -14.61 19.68
C VAL A 188 9.51 -14.05 20.75
N THR A 189 10.69 -13.61 20.33
CA THR A 189 11.64 -12.84 21.15
C THR A 189 12.02 -11.54 20.46
N VAL A 190 12.16 -10.45 21.23
CA VAL A 190 12.56 -9.14 20.71
C VAL A 190 14.05 -8.92 20.98
N ASP A 191 14.79 -8.53 19.96
CA ASP A 191 16.22 -8.23 20.02
C ASP A 191 16.47 -6.84 20.64
N PRO A 192 17.64 -6.59 21.26
CA PRO A 192 17.98 -5.27 21.83
C PRO A 192 17.98 -4.12 20.82
N ASP A 193 18.20 -4.40 19.53
CA ASP A 193 18.17 -3.40 18.45
C ASP A 193 16.75 -3.13 17.91
N GLY A 194 15.74 -3.82 18.45
CA GLY A 194 14.34 -3.74 18.04
C GLY A 194 13.98 -4.67 16.87
N GLY A 195 14.88 -5.56 16.44
CA GLY A 195 14.53 -6.73 15.65
C GLY A 195 13.74 -7.75 16.48
N PHE A 196 13.30 -8.83 15.84
CA PHE A 196 12.64 -9.93 16.55
C PHE A 196 12.86 -11.26 15.84
N THR A 197 12.71 -12.35 16.57
CA THR A 197 12.88 -13.71 16.06
C THR A 197 11.65 -14.54 16.41
N LEU A 198 11.13 -15.27 15.41
CA LEU A 198 10.15 -16.32 15.60
C LEU A 198 10.86 -17.67 15.70
N HIS A 199 10.59 -18.40 16.77
CA HIS A 199 11.18 -19.71 17.06
C HIS A 199 10.11 -20.78 16.86
N PRO A 200 10.41 -21.88 16.13
CA PRO A 200 9.48 -22.97 15.95
C PRO A 200 9.23 -23.71 17.28
N PRO A 201 8.12 -24.46 17.39
CA PRO A 201 7.95 -25.43 18.46
C PRO A 201 9.01 -26.55 18.39
N PRO A 202 9.19 -27.37 19.45
CA PRO A 202 10.13 -28.51 19.43
C PRO A 202 9.88 -29.50 18.27
N THR A 203 8.62 -29.61 17.85
CA THR A 203 8.18 -30.39 16.69
C THR A 203 7.20 -29.54 15.88
N GLY A 204 7.53 -29.24 14.64
CA GLY A 204 6.70 -28.41 13.76
C GLY A 204 7.51 -27.33 13.06
N GLN A 205 6.79 -26.36 12.51
CA GLN A 205 7.35 -25.24 11.75
C GLN A 205 7.01 -23.92 12.43
N VAL A 206 7.68 -22.84 12.05
CA VAL A 206 7.24 -21.50 12.44
C VAL A 206 5.90 -21.22 11.75
N CYS A 207 4.92 -20.80 12.54
CA CYS A 207 3.61 -20.36 12.09
C CYS A 207 3.26 -19.07 12.83
N ALA A 208 2.84 -18.02 12.11
CA ALA A 208 2.43 -16.77 12.74
C ALA A 208 1.40 -16.01 11.90
N ASP A 209 0.42 -15.42 12.59
CA ASP A 209 -0.45 -14.41 12.01
C ASP A 209 0.23 -13.05 12.10
N ILE A 210 0.21 -12.30 11.01
CA ILE A 210 0.69 -10.94 10.93
C ILE A 210 -0.48 -10.06 10.53
N VAL A 211 -0.78 -9.07 11.37
CA VAL A 211 -1.79 -8.05 11.10
C VAL A 211 -1.09 -6.73 10.88
N ALA A 212 -1.42 -6.05 9.78
CA ALA A 212 -1.01 -4.67 9.54
C ALA A 212 -2.25 -3.79 9.40
N THR A 213 -2.23 -2.62 10.03
CA THR A 213 -3.37 -1.69 10.00
C THR A 213 -3.18 -0.57 8.98
N CYS A 214 -4.30 -0.07 8.48
CA CYS A 214 -4.36 1.09 7.60
C CYS A 214 -5.62 1.88 7.91
N ASP A 215 -5.46 3.13 8.34
CA ASP A 215 -6.55 4.04 8.71
C ASP A 215 -6.66 5.25 7.75
N ASP A 216 -5.99 5.19 6.59
CA ASP A 216 -6.19 6.17 5.54
C ASP A 216 -7.58 6.02 4.92
N PRO A 217 -8.17 7.14 4.44
CA PRO A 217 -9.37 7.08 3.62
C PRO A 217 -9.19 6.09 2.46
N HIS A 218 -10.17 5.21 2.31
CA HIS A 218 -10.15 4.20 1.27
C HIS A 218 -10.25 4.87 -0.10
N LEU A 219 -9.63 4.25 -1.10
CA LEU A 219 -9.88 4.60 -2.50
C LEU A 219 -11.19 3.94 -2.95
N THR A 220 -11.81 4.48 -4.00
CA THR A 220 -13.06 3.98 -4.56
C THR A 220 -12.79 3.17 -5.83
N PRO A 221 -12.85 1.84 -5.78
CA PRO A 221 -12.71 0.97 -6.93
C PRO A 221 -13.62 1.30 -8.10
N ILE A 222 -13.09 1.06 -9.29
CA ILE A 222 -13.92 0.93 -10.49
C ILE A 222 -14.43 -0.52 -10.54
N PRO A 223 -15.75 -0.74 -10.69
CA PRO A 223 -16.30 -2.09 -10.82
C PRO A 223 -15.64 -2.87 -11.96
N VAL A 224 -15.32 -4.14 -11.75
CA VAL A 224 -14.57 -4.98 -12.71
C VAL A 224 -15.27 -5.07 -14.06
N ASP A 225 -16.60 -5.09 -14.05
CA ASP A 225 -17.46 -5.13 -15.23
C ASP A 225 -17.48 -3.81 -16.02
N ARG A 226 -16.94 -2.72 -15.45
CA ARG A 226 -16.84 -1.39 -16.06
C ARG A 226 -15.44 -1.05 -16.57
N LEU A 227 -14.42 -1.86 -16.22
CA LEU A 227 -13.03 -1.60 -16.63
C LEU A 227 -12.82 -1.71 -18.13
N LEU A 228 -13.51 -2.66 -18.78
CA LEU A 228 -13.36 -2.96 -20.19
C LEU A 228 -14.68 -2.77 -20.94
N ARG A 229 -14.57 -2.41 -22.22
CA ARG A 229 -15.72 -2.43 -23.14
C ARG A 229 -16.28 -3.85 -23.24
N PRO A 230 -17.60 -4.02 -23.46
CA PRO A 230 -18.21 -5.35 -23.60
C PRO A 230 -17.52 -6.22 -24.65
N SER A 231 -17.14 -5.64 -25.79
CA SER A 231 -16.45 -6.34 -26.89
C SER A 231 -15.03 -6.79 -26.53
N ALA A 232 -14.30 -6.01 -25.73
CA ALA A 232 -12.98 -6.39 -25.24
C ALA A 232 -13.07 -7.47 -24.16
N ARG A 233 -14.04 -7.32 -23.23
CA ARG A 233 -14.30 -8.31 -22.19
C ARG A 233 -14.69 -9.67 -22.78
N ALA A 234 -15.51 -9.69 -23.84
CA ALA A 234 -15.91 -10.93 -24.52
C ALA A 234 -14.74 -11.69 -25.18
N ARG A 235 -13.60 -11.01 -25.42
CA ARG A 235 -12.38 -11.63 -25.98
C ARG A 235 -11.43 -12.17 -24.90
N LEU A 236 -11.68 -11.90 -23.62
CA LEU A 236 -10.85 -12.45 -22.55
C LEU A 236 -11.10 -13.96 -22.43
N THR A 237 -10.10 -14.75 -22.81
CA THR A 237 -10.13 -16.21 -22.72
C THR A 237 -8.94 -16.72 -21.95
N GLY A 238 -9.14 -17.75 -21.13
CA GLY A 238 -8.08 -18.37 -20.35
C GLY A 238 -7.80 -17.70 -19.00
N THR A 239 -7.08 -18.41 -18.14
CA THR A 239 -6.83 -18.02 -16.74
C THR A 239 -5.93 -16.79 -16.62
N ASP A 240 -4.93 -16.66 -17.50
CA ASP A 240 -3.98 -15.55 -17.43
C ASP A 240 -4.65 -14.21 -17.77
N ALA A 241 -5.53 -14.19 -18.77
CA ALA A 241 -6.31 -12.99 -19.12
C ALA A 241 -7.22 -12.53 -17.96
N HIS A 242 -7.78 -13.46 -17.19
CA HIS A 242 -8.56 -13.12 -15.99
C HIS A 242 -7.67 -12.62 -14.84
N ARG A 243 -6.47 -13.19 -14.68
CA ARG A 243 -5.49 -12.70 -13.70
C ARG A 243 -5.03 -11.27 -14.03
N ASP A 244 -4.78 -10.96 -15.30
CA ASP A 244 -4.40 -9.63 -15.75
C ASP A 244 -5.53 -8.62 -15.60
N LEU A 245 -6.79 -9.02 -15.85
CA LEU A 245 -7.96 -8.18 -15.54
C LEU A 245 -8.06 -7.88 -14.04
N ASN A 246 -7.82 -8.87 -13.18
CA ASN A 246 -7.80 -8.66 -11.73
C ASN A 246 -6.67 -7.72 -11.30
N ALA A 247 -5.50 -7.82 -11.94
CA ALA A 247 -4.41 -6.87 -11.72
C ALA A 247 -4.79 -5.45 -12.13
N LEU A 248 -5.40 -5.26 -13.31
CA LEU A 248 -5.93 -3.96 -13.73
C LEU A 248 -6.98 -3.44 -12.73
N ALA A 249 -7.89 -4.30 -12.30
CA ALA A 249 -8.92 -3.95 -11.33
C ALA A 249 -8.34 -3.48 -10.00
N PHE A 250 -7.27 -4.11 -9.51
CA PHE A 250 -6.59 -3.71 -8.29
C PHE A 250 -5.90 -2.35 -8.41
N LEU A 251 -5.46 -1.96 -9.62
CA LEU A 251 -4.75 -0.70 -9.85
C LEU A 251 -5.69 0.47 -10.23
N ALA A 252 -6.99 0.21 -10.42
CA ALA A 252 -7.95 1.18 -10.93
C ALA A 252 -8.94 1.66 -9.88
N TYR A 253 -8.87 2.95 -9.56
CA TYR A 253 -9.76 3.64 -8.64
C TYR A 253 -10.27 4.94 -9.27
N ARG A 254 -11.43 5.42 -8.84
CA ARG A 254 -12.04 6.66 -9.33
C ARG A 254 -11.14 7.88 -9.10
N GLU A 255 -10.37 7.88 -8.01
CA GLU A 255 -9.49 8.99 -7.65
C GLU A 255 -8.18 9.01 -8.46
N LYS A 256 -7.74 7.84 -8.93
CA LYS A 256 -6.50 7.64 -9.71
C LYS A 256 -6.29 6.20 -10.15
N LEU A 257 -5.50 6.06 -11.21
CA LEU A 257 -4.82 4.82 -11.54
C LEU A 257 -3.47 4.76 -10.83
N LEU A 258 -3.17 3.62 -10.22
CA LEU A 258 -1.87 3.37 -9.62
C LEU A 258 -0.89 2.95 -10.71
N ALA A 259 0.30 3.55 -10.73
CA ALA A 259 1.33 3.23 -11.73
C ALA A 259 1.84 1.78 -11.60
N GLY A 260 1.71 1.19 -10.41
CA GLY A 260 1.96 -0.23 -10.19
C GLY A 260 1.51 -0.67 -8.81
N SER A 261 1.84 -1.92 -8.47
CA SER A 261 1.59 -2.50 -7.14
C SER A 261 2.57 -1.94 -6.11
N TRP A 262 2.92 -2.66 -5.04
CA TRP A 262 3.71 -2.14 -3.91
C TRP A 262 4.98 -1.34 -4.27
N GLN A 263 5.57 -1.45 -5.45
CA GLN A 263 6.69 -0.57 -5.80
C GLN A 263 6.24 0.85 -6.18
N TYR A 264 5.04 1.02 -6.72
CA TYR A 264 4.53 2.27 -7.31
C TYR A 264 3.03 2.49 -7.00
N LEU A 265 2.58 2.29 -5.76
CA LEU A 265 1.18 2.47 -5.29
C LEU A 265 0.75 3.95 -5.22
N THR A 266 1.03 4.73 -6.26
CA THR A 266 0.58 6.11 -6.39
C THR A 266 0.44 6.51 -7.86
N TYR A 267 -0.06 7.72 -8.09
CA TYR A 267 -0.26 8.29 -9.41
C TYR A 267 1.07 8.72 -10.05
N PHE A 268 1.21 8.40 -11.34
CA PHE A 268 2.22 8.95 -12.24
C PHE A 268 1.53 9.44 -13.52
N GLY A 269 1.70 10.71 -13.87
CA GLY A 269 0.92 11.34 -14.96
C GLY A 269 1.21 10.77 -16.32
N ARG A 270 2.49 10.64 -16.65
CA ARG A 270 2.94 9.98 -17.88
C ARG A 270 2.37 8.58 -18.02
N ASP A 271 2.61 7.75 -17.02
CA ASP A 271 2.27 6.33 -17.03
C ASP A 271 0.75 6.18 -17.18
N THR A 272 -0.01 7.05 -16.52
CA THR A 272 -1.47 7.13 -16.68
C THR A 272 -1.85 7.46 -18.11
N LEU A 273 -1.31 8.55 -18.69
CA LEU A 273 -1.63 8.98 -20.07
C LEU A 273 -1.22 7.94 -21.12
N LEU A 274 -0.06 7.31 -20.96
CA LEU A 274 0.41 6.23 -21.83
C LEU A 274 -0.48 4.98 -21.70
N ALA A 275 -0.83 4.58 -20.48
CA ALA A 275 -1.71 3.44 -20.24
C ALA A 275 -3.09 3.67 -20.87
N LEU A 276 -3.68 4.86 -20.67
CA LEU A 276 -4.94 5.23 -21.30
C LEU A 276 -4.85 5.14 -22.81
N ARG A 277 -3.79 5.68 -23.42
CA ARG A 277 -3.63 5.65 -24.88
C ARG A 277 -3.47 4.23 -25.42
N LEU A 278 -2.64 3.41 -24.78
CA LEU A 278 -2.36 2.04 -25.21
C LEU A 278 -3.59 1.14 -25.05
N LEU A 279 -4.36 1.35 -23.98
CA LEU A 279 -5.51 0.52 -23.64
C LEU A 279 -6.84 1.06 -24.20
N ALA A 280 -6.85 2.27 -24.78
CA ALA A 280 -8.04 2.95 -25.30
C ALA A 280 -8.98 2.06 -26.15
N PRO A 281 -8.50 1.17 -27.04
CA PRO A 281 -9.39 0.30 -27.81
C PRO A 281 -10.16 -0.74 -26.98
N ALA A 282 -9.74 -0.98 -25.73
CA ALA A 282 -10.25 -2.03 -24.86
C ALA A 282 -10.94 -1.53 -23.60
N ILE A 283 -10.51 -0.40 -23.04
CA ILE A 283 -11.01 0.09 -21.74
C ILE A 283 -12.37 0.78 -21.87
N GLY A 284 -13.19 0.60 -20.83
CA GLY A 284 -14.48 1.28 -20.69
C GLY A 284 -14.32 2.74 -20.28
N ALA A 285 -15.41 3.51 -20.40
CA ALA A 285 -15.46 4.93 -20.08
C ALA A 285 -15.03 5.23 -18.64
N ASP A 286 -15.57 4.50 -17.65
CA ASP A 286 -15.25 4.70 -16.23
C ASP A 286 -13.73 4.67 -15.95
N LEU A 287 -13.01 3.71 -16.56
CA LEU A 287 -11.56 3.61 -16.40
C LEU A 287 -10.82 4.74 -17.12
N PHE A 288 -11.30 5.12 -18.32
CA PHE A 288 -10.71 6.21 -19.07
C PHE A 288 -10.88 7.56 -18.35
N GLU A 289 -12.11 7.85 -17.90
CA GLU A 289 -12.46 9.07 -17.18
C GLU A 289 -11.77 9.15 -15.83
N ALA A 290 -11.66 8.05 -15.08
CA ALA A 290 -10.89 8.04 -13.83
C ALA A 290 -9.41 8.39 -14.07
N GLY A 291 -8.81 7.86 -15.15
CA GLY A 291 -7.43 8.19 -15.52
C GLY A 291 -7.27 9.65 -15.95
N LEU A 292 -8.14 10.16 -16.83
CA LEU A 292 -8.11 11.57 -17.27
C LEU A 292 -8.39 12.53 -16.12
N GLY A 293 -9.42 12.25 -15.32
CA GLY A 293 -9.77 13.04 -14.13
C GLY A 293 -8.60 13.11 -13.15
N ALA A 294 -7.93 11.98 -12.91
CA ALA A 294 -6.76 11.96 -12.03
C ALA A 294 -5.59 12.83 -12.53
N VAL A 295 -5.41 12.95 -13.84
CA VAL A 295 -4.44 13.86 -14.46
C VAL A 295 -4.88 15.31 -14.30
N ILE A 296 -6.12 15.62 -14.67
CA ILE A 296 -6.68 16.98 -14.63
C ILE A 296 -6.68 17.55 -13.21
N ASP A 297 -7.09 16.76 -12.22
CA ASP A 297 -7.11 17.15 -10.79
C ASP A 297 -5.73 17.51 -10.23
N ARG A 298 -4.67 17.06 -10.92
CA ARG A 298 -3.28 17.22 -10.53
C ARG A 298 -2.51 18.17 -11.45
N MET A 299 -3.18 18.86 -12.37
CA MET A 299 -2.53 19.88 -13.18
C MET A 299 -2.14 21.11 -12.36
N ALA A 300 -1.02 21.73 -12.73
CA ALA A 300 -0.66 23.04 -12.24
C ALA A 300 -1.64 24.10 -12.80
N PRO A 301 -1.80 25.26 -12.12
CA PRO A 301 -2.57 26.38 -12.67
C PRO A 301 -2.08 26.89 -14.03
N THR A 302 -0.82 26.58 -14.38
CA THR A 302 -0.17 26.89 -15.66
C THR A 302 -0.53 25.91 -16.79
N GLY A 303 -1.19 24.80 -16.48
CA GLY A 303 -1.52 23.75 -17.43
C GLY A 303 -0.54 22.57 -17.43
N ASP A 304 0.53 22.62 -16.64
CA ASP A 304 1.52 21.55 -16.57
C ASP A 304 0.93 20.30 -15.90
N VAL A 305 1.22 19.12 -16.44
CA VAL A 305 0.81 17.82 -15.90
C VAL A 305 1.75 17.42 -14.78
N ALA A 306 1.21 17.03 -13.62
CA ALA A 306 2.03 16.47 -12.55
C ALA A 306 2.62 15.12 -12.98
N HIS A 307 3.93 14.99 -12.81
CA HIS A 307 4.67 13.78 -13.10
C HIS A 307 4.41 12.67 -12.08
N GLU A 308 4.52 12.98 -10.79
CA GLU A 308 4.37 12.03 -9.68
C GLU A 308 3.60 12.68 -8.53
N GLU A 309 2.80 11.86 -7.83
CA GLU A 309 2.14 12.25 -6.58
C GLU A 309 2.81 11.59 -5.37
N SER A 310 3.42 12.42 -4.53
CA SER A 310 3.87 12.02 -3.20
C SER A 310 2.76 12.15 -2.17
N LEU A 311 2.51 11.09 -1.40
CA LEU A 311 1.45 11.01 -0.40
C LEU A 311 1.97 10.94 1.04
N GLY A 312 1.09 11.26 1.98
CA GLY A 312 1.27 11.02 3.42
C GLY A 312 2.61 11.52 3.97
N GLU A 313 3.28 10.66 4.73
CA GLU A 313 4.55 10.99 5.35
C GLU A 313 5.69 11.26 4.35
N TYR A 314 5.65 10.65 3.16
CA TYR A 314 6.68 10.88 2.15
C TYR A 314 6.64 12.33 1.67
N ALA A 315 5.43 12.85 1.39
CA ALA A 315 5.24 14.26 1.04
C ALA A 315 5.71 15.22 2.15
N LEU A 316 5.56 14.84 3.43
CA LEU A 316 6.09 15.60 4.57
C LEU A 316 7.62 15.57 4.59
N MET A 317 8.22 14.40 4.37
CA MET A 317 9.67 14.22 4.33
C MET A 317 10.30 15.02 3.18
N GLU A 318 9.67 15.04 2.00
CA GLU A 318 10.13 15.86 0.88
C GLU A 318 10.09 17.35 1.17
N ARG A 319 9.00 17.84 1.78
CA ARG A 319 8.91 19.23 2.24
C ARG A 319 10.03 19.59 3.22
N ASP A 320 10.32 18.70 4.17
CA ASP A 320 11.38 18.92 5.15
C ASP A 320 12.78 18.88 4.50
N ARG A 321 13.02 17.97 3.54
CA ARG A 321 14.26 17.91 2.76
C ARG A 321 14.48 19.18 1.95
N ALA A 322 13.48 19.65 1.21
CA ALA A 322 13.59 20.87 0.40
C ALA A 322 13.86 22.11 1.26
N ARG A 323 13.18 22.25 2.41
CA ARG A 323 13.44 23.33 3.38
C ARG A 323 14.84 23.29 3.94
N LYS A 324 15.33 22.09 4.30
CA LYS A 324 16.69 21.91 4.79
C LYS A 324 17.72 22.30 3.72
N HIS A 325 17.52 21.86 2.49
CA HIS A 325 18.38 22.20 1.36
C HIS A 325 18.45 23.71 1.15
N ALA A 326 17.31 24.39 1.01
CA ALA A 326 17.22 25.84 0.86
C ALA A 326 17.95 26.61 1.98
N ARG A 327 17.83 26.17 3.23
CA ARG A 327 18.57 26.77 4.37
C ARG A 327 20.08 26.57 4.29
N GLN A 328 20.53 25.45 3.74
CA GLN A 328 21.95 25.10 3.66
C GLN A 328 22.65 25.77 2.47
N THR A 329 21.94 25.94 1.36
CA THR A 329 22.50 26.47 0.11
C THR A 329 22.13 27.92 -0.16
N GLY A 330 21.19 28.50 0.59
CA GLY A 330 20.65 29.83 0.33
C GLY A 330 19.73 29.89 -0.89
N THR A 331 19.35 28.74 -1.48
CA THR A 331 18.43 28.70 -2.62
C THR A 331 16.97 28.85 -2.18
N ALA A 332 16.11 29.26 -3.12
CA ALA A 332 14.67 29.27 -2.87
C ALA A 332 14.11 27.86 -2.72
N ILE A 333 13.10 27.68 -1.87
CA ILE A 333 12.33 26.43 -1.82
C ILE A 333 11.54 26.32 -3.12
N PRO A 334 11.58 25.17 -3.84
CA PRO A 334 10.84 24.99 -5.08
C PRO A 334 9.35 25.28 -4.90
N GLN A 335 8.73 25.94 -5.89
CA GLN A 335 7.35 26.42 -5.80
C GLN A 335 6.33 25.31 -5.49
N HIS A 336 6.48 24.16 -6.14
CA HIS A 336 5.61 22.99 -5.92
C HIS A 336 5.70 22.44 -4.47
N VAL A 337 6.82 22.67 -3.79
CA VAL A 337 7.02 22.29 -2.37
C VAL A 337 6.60 23.40 -1.41
N SER A 338 6.80 24.66 -1.81
CA SER A 338 6.52 25.85 -0.99
C SER A 338 5.03 26.21 -0.99
N ALA A 339 4.30 25.83 -2.03
CA ALA A 339 2.85 25.96 -2.13
C ALA A 339 2.18 25.20 -0.98
N ARG A 340 1.92 25.90 0.13
CA ARG A 340 0.73 25.63 0.94
C ARG A 340 -0.42 26.07 0.07
N GLY A 341 -0.97 25.18 -0.75
CA GLY A 341 -2.17 25.50 -1.51
C GLY A 341 -3.19 26.15 -0.57
N ARG A 342 -3.95 27.13 -1.06
CA ARG A 342 -4.97 27.81 -0.25
C ARG A 342 -5.82 26.73 0.46
N GLY A 343 -5.83 26.72 1.79
CA GLY A 343 -6.58 25.72 2.58
C GLY A 343 -6.01 24.29 2.65
N ARG A 344 -4.84 24.00 2.07
CA ARG A 344 -4.29 22.63 2.02
C ARG A 344 -3.55 22.25 3.30
N SER A 345 -3.98 21.14 3.93
CA SER A 345 -3.36 20.51 5.09
C SER A 345 -1.88 20.22 4.85
N ARG A 346 -1.06 20.14 5.93
CA ARG A 346 0.32 19.64 5.87
C ARG A 346 0.43 18.26 5.18
N THR A 347 -0.63 17.46 5.25
CA THR A 347 -0.73 16.11 4.70
C THR A 347 -1.20 16.06 3.25
N SER A 348 -1.44 17.21 2.62
CA SER A 348 -1.87 17.24 1.22
C SER A 348 -0.80 16.60 0.32
N PRO A 349 -1.21 15.93 -0.77
CA PRO A 349 -0.27 15.40 -1.73
C PRO A 349 0.72 16.47 -2.20
N LEU A 350 1.95 16.04 -2.47
CA LEU A 350 2.96 16.87 -3.12
C LEU A 350 3.07 16.40 -4.56
N LEU A 351 2.84 17.32 -5.48
CA LEU A 351 2.89 17.08 -6.92
C LEU A 351 4.17 17.69 -7.45
N ASP A 352 4.95 16.93 -8.20
CA ASP A 352 6.10 17.45 -8.93
C ASP A 352 5.79 17.53 -10.44
N TYR A 353 6.41 18.51 -11.10
CA TYR A 353 6.18 18.84 -12.50
C TYR A 353 7.52 18.85 -13.25
N LYS A 354 8.43 17.92 -12.87
CA LYS A 354 9.83 17.96 -13.33
C LYS A 354 10.02 17.42 -14.75
N MET A 355 9.03 16.69 -15.26
CA MET A 355 9.11 16.05 -16.57
C MET A 355 8.25 16.81 -17.59
N VAL A 356 8.87 17.22 -18.70
CA VAL A 356 8.24 18.11 -19.69
C VAL A 356 7.41 17.34 -20.72
N ASP A 357 7.75 16.07 -20.99
CA ASP A 357 7.04 15.23 -21.95
C ASP A 357 5.63 14.84 -21.50
N ASP A 358 5.33 14.95 -20.21
CA ASP A 358 4.00 14.67 -19.67
C ASP A 358 2.94 15.64 -20.25
N ASP A 359 3.32 16.91 -20.47
CA ASP A 359 2.45 17.96 -21.01
C ASP A 359 2.04 17.67 -22.46
N PHE A 360 2.96 17.11 -23.26
CA PHE A 360 2.71 16.81 -24.67
C PHE A 360 1.84 15.56 -24.87
N LEU A 361 1.63 14.75 -23.82
CA LEU A 361 0.80 13.55 -23.88
C LEU A 361 -0.68 13.83 -23.59
N LEU A 362 -1.00 14.86 -22.81
CA LEU A 362 -2.40 15.12 -22.42
C LEU A 362 -3.28 15.46 -23.63
N ALA A 363 -2.84 16.40 -24.47
CA ALA A 363 -3.61 16.84 -25.64
C ALA A 363 -4.01 15.69 -26.59
N PRO A 364 -3.11 14.81 -27.04
CA PRO A 364 -3.50 13.70 -27.92
C PRO A 364 -4.39 12.65 -27.23
N VAL A 365 -4.23 12.41 -25.93
CA VAL A 365 -5.10 11.49 -25.17
C VAL A 365 -6.50 12.08 -25.01
N LEU A 366 -6.60 13.36 -24.68
CA LEU A 366 -7.86 14.07 -24.55
C LEU A 366 -8.58 14.19 -25.91
N ALA A 367 -7.85 14.50 -26.99
CA ALA A 367 -8.41 14.54 -28.33
C ALA A 367 -8.97 13.18 -28.74
N HIS A 368 -8.26 12.09 -28.45
CA HIS A 368 -8.79 10.75 -28.68
C HIS A 368 -10.08 10.51 -27.89
N TYR A 369 -10.08 10.85 -26.59
CA TYR A 369 -11.26 10.66 -25.76
C TYR A 369 -12.48 11.45 -26.27
N LEU A 370 -12.30 12.73 -26.63
CA LEU A 370 -13.39 13.62 -27.03
C LEU A 370 -13.86 13.45 -28.48
N LEU A 371 -12.98 13.02 -29.38
CA LEU A 371 -13.27 12.99 -30.83
C LEU A 371 -13.45 11.58 -31.40
N ASP A 372 -12.81 10.58 -30.80
CA ASP A 372 -12.79 9.22 -31.33
C ASP A 372 -13.60 8.23 -30.47
N THR A 373 -14.03 8.63 -29.27
CA THR A 373 -14.92 7.81 -28.44
C THR A 373 -16.37 8.01 -28.91
N PRO A 374 -17.13 6.94 -29.21
CA PRO A 374 -18.52 7.06 -29.65
C PRO A 374 -19.38 7.84 -28.63
N ASP A 375 -20.29 8.69 -29.13
CA ASP A 375 -21.11 9.63 -28.34
C ASP A 375 -21.91 9.00 -27.18
N ASP A 376 -22.21 7.70 -27.25
CA ASP A 376 -22.96 6.97 -26.19
C ASP A 376 -22.09 6.54 -25.00
N GLU A 377 -20.76 6.75 -25.04
CA GLU A 377 -19.80 6.32 -24.00
C GLU A 377 -19.08 7.49 -23.28
N ALA A 378 -19.18 8.74 -23.75
CA ALA A 378 -18.47 9.88 -23.15
C ALA A 378 -19.38 10.68 -22.19
N THR A 379 -19.15 10.60 -20.88
CA THR A 379 -19.92 11.35 -19.87
C THR A 379 -18.99 12.09 -18.93
N VAL A 380 -18.33 13.15 -19.42
CA VAL A 380 -17.46 13.97 -18.57
C VAL A 380 -18.28 14.59 -17.43
N CYS A 381 -18.27 13.95 -16.26
CA CYS A 381 -18.77 14.53 -15.01
C CYS A 381 -17.63 15.32 -14.35
N VAL A 382 -17.53 16.61 -14.65
CA VAL A 382 -16.65 17.50 -13.88
C VAL A 382 -17.34 17.79 -12.55
N HIS A 383 -16.83 17.23 -11.45
CA HIS A 383 -17.21 17.70 -10.12
C HIS A 383 -16.52 19.04 -9.85
N GLY A 384 -17.32 20.10 -9.82
CA GLY A 384 -16.87 21.48 -9.57
C GLY A 384 -16.57 21.79 -8.10
#